data_AF-A0A8C8TU42-F1
#
_entry.id   AF-A0A8C8TU42-F1
#
_cell.length_a   1.000
_cell.length_b   1.000
_cell.length_c   1.000
_cell.angle_alpha   90.00
_cell.angle_beta   90.00
_cell.angle_gamma   90.00
#
_symmetry.space_group_name_H-M   'P 1'
#
loop_
_entity.id
_entity.type
_entity.pdbx_description
1 polymer ?
#
loop_
_entity_poly.entity_id
_entity_poly.type
_entity_poly.pdbx_seq_one_letter_code
_entity_poly.pdbx_strand_id
1 'polypeptide(L)'
;LQSPPRWRLQNHQRDICAFQVDHATNRTQFGDKIHNFGMIQEKLARMAILQYVTESMAYMLSANMDQGFTDFQIEAAISKIFGSEAAWRVTDECIQIMGGMGFMKEPGVERVLRDIRIFRIFEGTNDILRLFVALQGCMDKGKELTGLGNALKNPLANVGLLIGEAGKQLRRRTGMGSGLSLSGVVHPELSRSGELMVQALEQFATVVEAKLIKHKKGIVNEQFLLHRLADGAIDLYAMVVVLSRASRSLSEGHPEAQHEKMLCDSWCIEVSLGAPQDRG
;
A
#
# COMPACT_ATOMS: atom_id res chain seq x y z
N LEU A 1 -12.10 21.40 29.28
CA LEU A 1 -11.05 20.35 29.31
C LEU A 1 -11.12 19.58 28.00
N GLN A 2 -10.28 19.96 27.04
CA GLN A 2 -10.23 19.39 25.70
C GLN A 2 -9.38 18.11 25.73
N SER A 3 -9.97 16.98 25.38
CA SER A 3 -9.27 15.74 25.07
C SER A 3 -8.54 15.85 23.72
N PRO A 4 -7.39 15.17 23.52
CA PRO A 4 -6.42 15.49 22.46
C PRO A 4 -6.85 14.99 21.06
N PRO A 5 -6.35 15.60 19.97
CA PRO A 5 -6.77 15.29 18.60
C PRO A 5 -5.86 14.21 17.98
N ARG A 6 -6.17 12.92 18.12
CA ARG A 6 -5.33 11.83 17.57
C ARG A 6 -5.80 11.21 16.25
N TRP A 7 -6.99 11.53 15.73
CA TRP A 7 -7.55 10.80 14.56
C TRP A 7 -8.18 11.68 13.46
N ARG A 8 -7.63 12.88 13.20
CA ARG A 8 -8.25 13.81 12.24
C ARG A 8 -8.14 13.36 10.77
N LEU A 9 -7.01 12.82 10.32
CA LEU A 9 -6.74 12.57 8.90
C LEU A 9 -7.79 11.73 8.15
N GLN A 10 -8.22 10.62 8.74
CA GLN A 10 -9.17 9.71 8.10
C GLN A 10 -10.57 10.33 7.93
N ASN A 11 -11.01 11.12 8.92
CA ASN A 11 -12.27 11.87 8.82
C ASN A 11 -12.17 12.95 7.73
N HIS A 12 -11.01 13.60 7.57
CA HIS A 12 -10.84 14.61 6.52
C HIS A 12 -11.01 14.00 5.13
N GLN A 13 -10.48 12.81 4.86
CA GLN A 13 -10.65 12.18 3.55
C GLN A 13 -12.11 11.79 3.27
N ARG A 14 -12.85 11.28 4.26
CA ARG A 14 -14.29 10.99 4.10
C ARG A 14 -15.09 12.26 3.82
N ASP A 15 -14.83 13.32 4.57
CA ASP A 15 -15.52 14.61 4.42
C ASP A 15 -15.22 15.23 3.04
N ILE A 16 -13.96 15.19 2.61
CA ILE A 16 -13.53 15.63 1.27
C ILE A 16 -14.23 14.82 0.18
N CYS A 17 -14.31 13.49 0.33
CA CYS A 17 -15.03 12.63 -0.60
C CYS A 17 -16.53 12.99 -0.70
N ALA A 18 -17.15 13.43 0.39
CA ALA A 18 -18.55 13.88 0.36
C ALA A 18 -18.71 15.20 -0.42
N PHE A 19 -17.85 16.19 -0.17
CA PHE A 19 -17.90 17.50 -0.85
C PHE A 19 -17.81 17.38 -2.37
N GLN A 20 -16.89 16.55 -2.86
CA GLN A 20 -16.71 16.39 -4.31
C GLN A 20 -17.86 15.63 -4.98
N VAL A 21 -18.45 14.63 -4.30
CA VAL A 21 -19.57 13.87 -4.87
C VAL A 21 -20.77 14.79 -5.00
N ASP A 22 -21.00 15.65 -4.01
CA ASP A 22 -22.03 16.69 -4.07
C ASP A 22 -21.78 17.66 -5.24
N HIS A 23 -20.56 18.20 -5.35
CA HIS A 23 -20.21 19.11 -6.44
C HIS A 23 -20.40 18.46 -7.81
N ALA A 24 -19.91 17.23 -7.98
CA ALA A 24 -20.00 16.49 -9.24
C ALA A 24 -21.45 16.15 -9.63
N THR A 25 -22.29 15.85 -8.64
CA THR A 25 -23.73 15.56 -8.82
C THR A 25 -24.51 16.81 -9.23
N ASN A 26 -24.14 17.97 -8.70
CA ASN A 26 -24.91 19.20 -8.87
C ASN A 26 -24.43 20.07 -10.03
N ARG A 27 -23.14 20.03 -10.39
CA ARG A 27 -22.56 20.89 -11.43
C ARG A 27 -22.92 20.42 -12.84
N THR A 28 -23.49 21.30 -13.64
CA THR A 28 -23.73 21.10 -15.07
C THR A 28 -22.69 21.87 -15.89
N GLN A 29 -22.05 21.20 -16.85
CA GLN A 29 -21.16 21.81 -17.85
C GLN A 29 -21.26 21.03 -19.16
N PHE A 30 -21.07 21.68 -20.30
CA PHE A 30 -21.22 21.05 -21.62
C PHE A 30 -22.58 20.32 -21.81
N GLY A 31 -23.64 20.83 -21.18
CA GLY A 31 -24.99 20.29 -21.29
C GLY A 31 -25.30 19.08 -20.40
N ASP A 32 -24.37 18.62 -19.57
CA ASP A 32 -24.58 17.44 -18.71
C ASP A 32 -23.99 17.64 -17.30
N LYS A 33 -24.38 16.79 -16.34
CA LYS A 33 -23.76 16.73 -15.02
C LYS A 33 -22.34 16.22 -15.14
N ILE A 34 -21.39 16.83 -14.41
CA ILE A 34 -19.98 16.51 -14.61
C ILE A 34 -19.61 15.08 -14.18
N HIS A 35 -20.39 14.45 -13.29
CA HIS A 35 -20.21 13.04 -12.93
C HIS A 35 -20.45 12.06 -14.09
N ASN A 36 -21.05 12.49 -15.20
CA ASN A 36 -21.22 11.66 -16.41
C ASN A 36 -19.95 11.63 -17.28
N PHE A 37 -18.96 12.50 -17.01
CA PHE A 37 -17.70 12.51 -17.73
C PHE A 37 -16.72 11.50 -17.13
N GLY A 38 -16.16 10.62 -17.98
CA GLY A 38 -15.23 9.55 -17.56
C GLY A 38 -14.03 10.06 -16.76
N MET A 39 -13.49 11.24 -17.10
CA MET A 39 -12.38 11.85 -16.35
C MET A 39 -12.74 12.20 -14.90
N ILE A 40 -14.01 12.55 -14.63
CA ILE A 40 -14.49 12.83 -13.27
C ILE A 40 -14.75 11.51 -12.54
N GLN A 41 -15.33 10.52 -13.22
CA GLN A 41 -15.56 9.19 -12.66
C GLN A 41 -14.26 8.52 -12.23
N GLU A 42 -13.20 8.61 -13.05
CA GLU A 42 -11.89 8.08 -12.70
C GLU A 42 -11.32 8.74 -11.44
N LYS A 43 -11.38 10.07 -11.33
CA LYS A 43 -10.91 10.79 -10.13
C LYS A 43 -11.68 10.35 -8.89
N LEU A 44 -13.01 10.32 -8.96
CA LEU A 44 -13.86 9.87 -7.84
C LEU A 44 -13.54 8.42 -7.44
N ALA A 45 -13.37 7.52 -8.41
CA ALA A 45 -13.01 6.12 -8.17
C ALA A 45 -11.64 5.99 -7.50
N ARG A 46 -10.61 6.65 -8.04
CA ARG A 46 -9.24 6.66 -7.46
C ARG A 46 -9.24 7.17 -6.02
N MET A 47 -9.98 8.23 -5.75
CA MET A 47 -10.08 8.80 -4.41
C MET A 47 -10.78 7.86 -3.42
N ALA A 48 -11.85 7.21 -3.86
CA ALA A 48 -12.54 6.20 -3.06
C ALA A 48 -11.63 5.01 -2.74
N ILE A 49 -10.86 4.52 -3.73
CA ILE A 49 -9.88 3.43 -3.54
C ILE A 49 -8.79 3.84 -2.54
N LEU A 50 -8.19 5.03 -2.69
CA LEU A 50 -7.16 5.54 -1.78
C LEU A 50 -7.68 5.64 -0.34
N GLN A 51 -8.92 6.10 -0.17
CA GLN A 51 -9.56 6.16 1.14
C GLN A 51 -9.80 4.77 1.72
N TYR A 52 -10.31 3.86 0.90
CA TYR A 52 -10.57 2.48 1.29
C TYR A 52 -9.30 1.76 1.76
N VAL A 53 -8.20 1.90 1.03
CA VAL A 53 -6.89 1.34 1.42
C VAL A 53 -6.40 1.97 2.73
N THR A 54 -6.42 3.30 2.83
CA THR A 54 -5.93 4.04 4.02
C THR A 54 -6.66 3.61 5.28
N GLU A 55 -7.99 3.55 5.21
CA GLU A 55 -8.84 3.11 6.30
C GLU A 55 -8.57 1.66 6.70
N SER A 56 -8.43 0.78 5.71
CA SER A 56 -8.20 -0.64 5.94
C SER A 56 -6.85 -0.87 6.64
N MET A 57 -5.82 -0.11 6.26
CA MET A 57 -4.51 -0.14 6.92
C MET A 57 -4.59 0.31 8.37
N ALA A 58 -5.28 1.43 8.63
CA ALA A 58 -5.40 2.00 9.96
C ALA A 58 -6.08 1.02 10.94
N TYR A 59 -7.20 0.42 10.54
CA TYR A 59 -7.93 -0.54 11.37
C TYR A 59 -7.23 -1.89 11.50
N MET A 60 -6.52 -2.36 10.47
CA MET A 60 -5.71 -3.57 10.57
C MET A 60 -4.58 -3.38 11.57
N LEU A 61 -3.88 -2.24 11.50
CA LEU A 61 -2.80 -1.92 12.42
C LEU A 61 -3.29 -1.80 13.87
N SER A 62 -4.40 -1.08 14.11
CA SER A 62 -4.96 -0.97 15.46
C SER A 62 -5.43 -2.32 16.00
N ALA A 63 -6.04 -3.16 15.16
CA ALA A 63 -6.42 -4.51 15.56
C ALA A 63 -5.21 -5.37 15.94
N ASN A 64 -4.09 -5.25 15.22
CA ASN A 64 -2.86 -5.95 15.58
C ASN A 64 -2.31 -5.47 16.93
N MET A 65 -2.35 -4.16 17.20
CA MET A 65 -1.96 -3.61 18.49
C MET A 65 -2.85 -4.12 19.63
N ASP A 66 -4.17 -4.13 19.44
CA ASP A 66 -5.14 -4.59 20.44
C ASP A 66 -4.99 -6.09 20.74
N GLN A 67 -4.56 -6.88 19.75
CA GLN A 67 -4.25 -8.31 19.91
C GLN A 67 -2.89 -8.57 20.58
N GLY A 68 -2.11 -7.52 20.86
CA GLY A 68 -0.82 -7.63 21.56
C GLY A 68 0.35 -8.03 20.66
N PHE A 69 0.23 -7.91 19.32
CA PHE A 69 1.38 -8.08 18.44
C PHE A 69 2.41 -7.00 18.73
N THR A 70 3.69 -7.38 18.78
CA THR A 70 4.80 -6.47 19.13
C THR A 70 5.61 -6.00 17.92
N ASP A 71 5.48 -6.68 16.79
CA ASP A 71 6.19 -6.34 15.54
C ASP A 71 5.18 -5.84 14.50
N PHE A 72 5.02 -4.53 14.43
CA PHE A 72 4.14 -3.84 13.49
C PHE A 72 4.76 -2.54 12.96
N GLN A 73 6.05 -2.34 13.21
CA GLN A 73 6.75 -1.08 12.94
C GLN A 73 6.82 -0.76 11.44
N ILE A 74 6.97 -1.78 10.59
CA ILE A 74 7.00 -1.62 9.14
C ILE A 74 5.61 -1.23 8.64
N GLU A 75 4.57 -1.93 9.10
CA GLU A 75 3.17 -1.69 8.78
C GLU A 75 2.72 -0.31 9.24
N ALA A 76 3.17 0.14 10.41
CA ALA A 76 2.93 1.49 10.91
C ALA A 76 3.57 2.57 10.03
N ALA A 77 4.84 2.38 9.64
CA ALA A 77 5.52 3.29 8.73
C ALA A 77 4.85 3.34 7.34
N ILE A 78 4.48 2.18 6.78
CA ILE A 78 3.73 2.08 5.52
C ILE A 78 2.40 2.83 5.63
N SER A 79 1.62 2.59 6.68
CA SER A 79 0.31 3.22 6.89
C SER A 79 0.41 4.75 6.98
N LYS A 80 1.46 5.25 7.64
CA LYS A 80 1.74 6.70 7.76
C LYS A 80 2.10 7.31 6.41
N ILE A 81 3.00 6.68 5.66
CA ILE A 81 3.41 7.15 4.33
C ILE A 81 2.19 7.15 3.40
N PHE A 82 1.51 6.02 3.30
CA PHE A 82 0.36 5.84 2.42
C PHE A 82 -0.77 6.81 2.76
N GLY A 83 -1.20 6.86 4.01
CA GLY A 83 -2.32 7.70 4.43
C GLY A 83 -2.05 9.19 4.23
N SER A 84 -0.83 9.66 4.50
CA SER A 84 -0.48 11.08 4.28
C SER A 84 -0.42 11.47 2.80
N GLU A 85 0.05 10.58 1.93
CA GLU A 85 0.09 10.81 0.47
C GLU A 85 -1.29 10.64 -0.17
N ALA A 86 -2.07 9.65 0.28
CA ALA A 86 -3.45 9.46 -0.12
C ALA A 86 -4.30 10.70 0.24
N ALA A 87 -4.18 11.22 1.46
CA ALA A 87 -4.92 12.41 1.88
C ALA A 87 -4.55 13.64 1.04
N TRP A 88 -3.27 13.81 0.74
CA TRP A 88 -2.78 14.87 -0.15
C TRP A 88 -3.44 14.79 -1.52
N ARG A 89 -3.35 13.63 -2.18
CA ARG A 89 -3.93 13.40 -3.52
C ARG A 89 -5.43 13.58 -3.55
N VAL A 90 -6.13 13.02 -2.56
CA VAL A 90 -7.59 13.12 -2.44
C VAL A 90 -7.99 14.60 -2.33
N THR A 91 -7.30 15.38 -1.51
CA THR A 91 -7.67 16.79 -1.33
C THR A 91 -7.33 17.63 -2.57
N ASP A 92 -6.19 17.36 -3.21
CA ASP A 92 -5.79 18.03 -4.46
C ASP A 92 -6.79 17.77 -5.59
N GLU A 93 -7.19 16.52 -5.78
CA GLU A 93 -8.18 16.14 -6.79
C GLU A 93 -9.58 16.69 -6.50
N CYS A 94 -9.95 16.83 -5.23
CA CYS A 94 -11.18 17.52 -4.86
C CYS A 94 -11.17 18.98 -5.34
N ILE A 95 -10.05 19.70 -5.19
CA ILE A 95 -9.91 21.07 -5.71
C ILE A 95 -10.03 21.05 -7.24
N GLN A 96 -9.39 20.09 -7.90
CA GLN A 96 -9.44 19.96 -9.36
C GLN A 96 -10.87 19.73 -9.87
N ILE A 97 -11.65 18.86 -9.21
CA ILE A 97 -13.06 18.58 -9.55
C ILE A 97 -13.92 19.83 -9.35
N MET A 98 -13.67 20.61 -8.30
CA MET A 98 -14.40 21.85 -8.01
C MET A 98 -13.98 23.03 -8.90
N GLY A 99 -12.87 22.89 -9.62
CA GLY A 99 -12.29 23.96 -10.44
C GLY A 99 -11.99 25.21 -9.61
N GLY A 100 -12.29 26.39 -10.15
CA GLY A 100 -12.03 27.67 -9.47
C GLY A 100 -12.66 27.79 -8.08
N MET A 101 -13.79 27.11 -7.83
CA MET A 101 -14.44 27.09 -6.51
C MET A 101 -13.57 26.41 -5.45
N GLY A 102 -12.84 25.35 -5.80
CA GLY A 102 -11.97 24.62 -4.86
C GLY A 102 -10.80 25.47 -4.34
N PHE A 103 -10.39 26.50 -5.09
CA PHE A 103 -9.38 27.46 -4.68
C PHE A 103 -9.92 28.58 -3.77
N MET A 104 -11.25 28.75 -3.71
CA MET A 104 -11.86 29.78 -2.88
C MET A 104 -11.84 29.38 -1.40
N LYS A 105 -11.76 30.39 -0.53
CA LYS A 105 -11.73 30.19 0.93
C LYS A 105 -13.06 29.67 1.49
N GLU A 106 -14.18 30.06 0.87
CA GLU A 106 -15.54 29.78 1.38
C GLU A 106 -15.84 28.28 1.51
N PRO A 107 -15.56 27.41 0.52
CA PRO A 107 -15.71 25.96 0.70
C PRO A 107 -14.72 25.32 1.68
N GLY A 108 -13.59 25.98 1.97
CA GLY A 108 -12.60 25.51 2.96
C GLY A 108 -11.72 24.32 2.53
N VAL A 109 -11.83 23.84 1.29
CA VAL A 109 -10.99 22.73 0.78
C VAL A 109 -9.51 23.12 0.69
N GLU A 110 -9.22 24.35 0.26
CA GLU A 110 -7.86 24.92 0.26
C GLU A 110 -7.21 24.88 1.65
N ARG A 111 -8.01 25.10 2.70
CA ARG A 111 -7.54 25.03 4.09
C ARG A 111 -7.11 23.61 4.43
N VAL A 112 -7.92 22.63 4.08
CA VAL A 112 -7.58 21.21 4.29
C VAL A 112 -6.28 20.87 3.55
N LEU A 113 -6.12 21.31 2.30
CA LEU A 113 -4.89 21.04 1.54
C LEU A 113 -3.64 21.62 2.22
N ARG A 114 -3.74 22.84 2.74
CA ARG A 114 -2.65 23.46 3.52
C ARG A 114 -2.36 22.69 4.81
N ASP A 115 -3.41 22.33 5.55
CA ASP A 115 -3.29 21.64 6.83
C ASP A 115 -2.64 20.27 6.66
N ILE A 116 -2.97 19.53 5.59
CA ILE A 116 -2.47 18.17 5.42
C ILE A 116 -1.02 18.09 4.94
N ARG A 117 -0.44 19.19 4.44
CA ARG A 117 0.93 19.19 3.91
C ARG A 117 1.96 18.72 4.94
N ILE A 118 1.73 19.02 6.22
CA ILE A 118 2.65 18.68 7.31
C ILE A 118 2.72 17.18 7.60
N PHE A 119 1.67 16.41 7.30
CA PHE A 119 1.64 14.97 7.61
C PHE A 119 2.66 14.16 6.81
N ARG A 120 3.14 14.67 5.67
CA ARG A 120 4.22 14.07 4.90
C ARG A 120 5.63 14.34 5.48
N ILE A 121 5.72 15.22 6.48
CA ILE A 121 6.99 15.74 7.03
C ILE A 121 7.18 15.33 8.49
N PHE A 122 6.22 15.63 9.36
CA PHE A 122 6.37 15.37 10.79
C PHE A 122 6.23 13.87 11.14
N GLU A 123 6.53 13.48 12.38
CA GLU A 123 6.51 12.06 12.83
C GLU A 123 7.33 11.13 11.92
N GLY A 124 8.46 11.64 11.43
CA GLY A 124 9.29 11.03 10.40
C GLY A 124 8.87 11.47 9.00
N THR A 125 9.79 12.06 8.22
CA THR A 125 9.49 12.41 6.83
C THR A 125 9.20 11.14 6.04
N ASN A 126 8.32 11.21 5.05
CA ASN A 126 7.99 10.04 4.26
C ASN A 126 9.23 9.44 3.57
N ASP A 127 10.22 10.27 3.21
CA ASP A 127 11.49 9.82 2.62
C ASP A 127 12.31 8.97 3.62
N ILE A 128 12.43 9.42 4.87
CA ILE A 128 13.12 8.67 5.92
C ILE A 128 12.35 7.39 6.28
N LEU A 129 11.03 7.47 6.33
CA LEU A 129 10.21 6.28 6.59
C LEU A 129 10.31 5.24 5.47
N ARG A 130 10.46 5.65 4.20
CA ARG A 130 10.74 4.73 3.09
C ARG A 130 12.08 4.02 3.27
N LEU A 131 13.13 4.76 3.64
CA LEU A 131 14.43 4.14 3.95
C LEU A 131 14.30 3.14 5.11
N PHE A 132 13.57 3.50 6.16
CA PHE A 132 13.28 2.62 7.28
C PHE A 132 12.55 1.34 6.84
N VAL A 133 11.45 1.44 6.10
CA VAL A 133 10.67 0.30 5.59
C VAL A 133 11.56 -0.67 4.80
N ALA A 134 12.34 -0.14 3.85
CA ALA A 134 13.21 -0.96 3.01
C ALA A 134 14.33 -1.63 3.81
N LEU A 135 15.02 -0.89 4.69
CA LEU A 135 16.14 -1.41 5.47
C LEU A 135 15.67 -2.42 6.51
N GLN A 136 14.63 -2.08 7.27
CA GLN A 136 14.07 -2.96 8.29
C GLN A 136 13.54 -4.26 7.67
N GLY A 137 12.82 -4.19 6.54
CA GLY A 137 12.37 -5.38 5.82
C GLY A 137 13.52 -6.23 5.25
N CYS A 138 14.65 -5.61 4.90
CA CYS A 138 15.83 -6.32 4.42
C CYS A 138 16.66 -6.99 5.52
N MET A 139 16.50 -6.62 6.79
CA MET A 139 17.40 -7.03 7.88
C MET A 139 17.44 -8.55 8.05
N ASP A 140 16.29 -9.20 8.15
CA ASP A 140 16.24 -10.63 8.46
C ASP A 140 16.69 -11.48 7.28
N LYS A 141 16.32 -11.10 6.05
CA LYS A 141 16.85 -11.75 4.85
C LYS A 141 18.36 -11.55 4.71
N GLY A 142 18.88 -10.38 5.08
CA GLY A 142 20.31 -10.10 5.10
C GLY A 142 21.08 -10.99 6.09
N LYS A 143 20.51 -11.24 7.29
CA LYS A 143 21.08 -12.16 8.28
C LYS A 143 21.12 -13.59 7.75
N GLU A 144 20.02 -14.06 7.15
CA GLU A 144 19.91 -15.39 6.53
C GLU A 144 20.99 -15.59 5.45
N LEU A 145 21.10 -14.65 4.50
CA LEU A 145 22.09 -14.70 3.41
C LEU A 145 23.53 -14.64 3.91
N THR A 146 23.79 -13.88 4.99
CA THR A 146 25.12 -13.85 5.63
C THR A 146 25.45 -15.20 6.29
N GLY A 147 24.47 -15.83 6.94
CA GLY A 147 24.59 -17.17 7.50
C GLY A 147 24.94 -18.21 6.43
N LEU A 148 24.23 -18.18 5.30
CA LEU A 148 24.50 -19.04 4.15
C LEU A 148 25.90 -18.81 3.55
N GLY A 149 26.33 -17.55 3.43
CA GLY A 149 27.67 -17.21 2.96
C GLY A 149 28.77 -17.75 3.88
N ASN A 150 28.55 -17.74 5.19
CA ASN A 150 29.48 -18.35 6.15
C ASN A 150 29.44 -19.88 6.10
N ALA A 151 28.26 -20.47 5.91
CA ALA A 151 28.10 -21.92 5.74
C ALA A 151 28.82 -22.44 4.49
N LEU A 152 28.79 -21.69 3.38
CA LEU A 152 29.53 -22.01 2.16
C LEU A 152 31.05 -22.02 2.33
N LYS A 153 31.60 -21.25 3.28
CA LYS A 153 33.04 -21.30 3.61
C LYS A 153 33.44 -22.61 4.27
N ASN A 154 32.50 -23.30 4.92
CA ASN A 154 32.68 -24.60 5.57
C ASN A 154 31.61 -25.60 5.07
N PRO A 155 31.70 -26.05 3.79
CA PRO A 155 30.61 -26.77 3.13
C PRO A 155 30.33 -28.14 3.74
N LEU A 156 31.37 -28.84 4.24
CA LEU A 156 31.24 -30.16 4.86
C LEU A 156 30.49 -30.13 6.20
N ALA A 157 30.58 -29.02 6.94
CA ALA A 157 29.89 -28.87 8.22
C ALA A 157 28.41 -28.47 8.07
N ASN A 158 28.01 -27.96 6.90
CA ASN A 158 26.70 -27.34 6.68
C ASN A 158 25.93 -27.93 5.48
N VAL A 159 26.22 -29.18 5.12
CA VAL A 159 25.64 -29.87 3.94
C VAL A 159 24.10 -29.81 3.93
N GLY A 160 23.44 -30.01 5.07
CA GLY A 160 21.98 -29.99 5.15
C GLY A 160 21.35 -28.64 4.80
N LEU A 161 21.97 -27.54 5.26
CA LEU A 161 21.53 -26.17 4.96
C LEU A 161 21.71 -25.84 3.47
N LEU A 162 22.82 -26.28 2.88
CA LEU A 162 23.16 -26.03 1.48
C LEU A 162 22.26 -26.82 0.51
N ILE A 163 21.93 -28.07 0.84
CA ILE A 163 20.99 -28.88 0.05
C ILE A 163 19.59 -28.27 0.06
N GLY A 164 19.11 -27.80 1.22
CA GLY A 164 17.80 -27.16 1.36
C GLY A 164 17.67 -25.89 0.49
N GLU A 165 18.70 -25.04 0.48
CA GLU A 165 18.67 -23.81 -0.32
C GLU A 165 18.90 -24.03 -1.81
N ALA A 166 19.75 -25.00 -2.20
CA ALA A 166 19.87 -25.40 -3.60
C ALA A 166 18.52 -25.89 -4.15
N GLY A 167 17.75 -26.64 -3.36
CA GLY A 167 16.40 -27.07 -3.72
C GLY A 167 15.40 -25.92 -3.87
N LYS A 168 15.38 -24.95 -2.94
CA LYS A 168 14.51 -23.77 -3.02
C LYS A 168 14.85 -22.87 -4.20
N GLN A 169 16.14 -22.61 -4.44
CA GLN A 169 16.60 -21.81 -5.58
C GLN A 169 16.32 -22.50 -6.92
N LEU A 170 16.47 -23.83 -6.99
CA LEU A 170 16.15 -24.61 -8.18
C LEU A 170 14.65 -24.55 -8.51
N ARG A 171 13.75 -24.69 -7.53
CA ARG A 171 12.30 -24.53 -7.75
C ARG A 171 11.97 -23.14 -8.30
N ARG A 172 12.50 -22.09 -7.68
CA ARG A 172 12.31 -20.70 -8.14
C ARG A 172 12.83 -20.47 -9.57
N ARG A 173 13.98 -21.05 -9.95
CA ARG A 173 14.57 -20.90 -11.30
C ARG A 173 13.87 -21.72 -12.38
N THR A 174 13.27 -22.85 -12.02
CA THR A 174 12.58 -23.75 -12.96
C THR A 174 11.14 -23.31 -13.26
N GLY A 175 10.67 -22.21 -12.68
CA GLY A 175 9.29 -21.72 -12.88
C GLY A 175 8.22 -22.57 -12.19
N MET A 176 8.63 -23.60 -11.43
CA MET A 176 7.74 -24.23 -10.45
C MET A 176 7.55 -23.19 -9.34
N GLY A 177 6.40 -22.51 -9.32
CA GLY A 177 6.09 -21.45 -8.37
C GLY A 177 6.47 -21.81 -6.94
N SER A 178 6.65 -20.80 -6.07
CA SER A 178 7.11 -21.02 -4.68
C SER A 178 6.23 -21.98 -3.87
N GLY A 179 5.05 -22.32 -4.37
CA GLY A 179 4.00 -23.03 -3.68
C GLY A 179 3.15 -22.11 -2.81
N LEU A 180 3.46 -20.80 -2.78
CA LEU A 180 2.63 -19.79 -2.13
C LEU A 180 1.29 -19.69 -2.86
N SER A 181 0.22 -19.72 -2.08
CA SER A 181 -1.13 -19.44 -2.55
C SER A 181 -1.89 -18.78 -1.42
N LEU A 182 -2.78 -17.85 -1.78
CA LEU A 182 -3.76 -17.28 -0.87
C LEU A 182 -5.10 -18.03 -0.90
N SER A 183 -5.16 -19.17 -1.58
CA SER A 183 -6.35 -20.03 -1.61
C SER A 183 -6.72 -20.47 -0.19
N GLY A 184 -7.99 -20.32 0.17
CA GLY A 184 -8.51 -20.62 1.51
C GLY A 184 -8.35 -19.49 2.54
N VAL A 185 -7.58 -18.45 2.22
CA VAL A 185 -7.50 -17.21 3.02
C VAL A 185 -8.30 -16.09 2.35
N VAL A 186 -8.14 -15.94 1.03
CA VAL A 186 -8.89 -14.98 0.21
C VAL A 186 -10.20 -15.62 -0.26
N HIS A 187 -11.29 -14.83 -0.28
CA HIS A 187 -12.59 -15.29 -0.75
C HIS A 187 -12.51 -15.75 -2.21
N PRO A 188 -13.21 -16.82 -2.64
CA PRO A 188 -13.10 -17.35 -4.00
C PRO A 188 -13.33 -16.32 -5.12
N GLU A 189 -14.23 -15.35 -4.91
CA GLU A 189 -14.49 -14.27 -5.86
C GLU A 189 -13.31 -13.30 -6.05
N LEU A 190 -12.34 -13.28 -5.13
CA LEU A 190 -11.12 -12.47 -5.18
C LEU A 190 -9.87 -13.29 -5.52
N SER A 191 -10.05 -14.56 -5.91
CA SER A 191 -8.94 -15.49 -6.23
C SER A 191 -7.94 -14.91 -7.22
N ARG A 192 -8.42 -14.29 -8.31
CA ARG A 192 -7.57 -13.63 -9.31
C ARG A 192 -6.70 -12.53 -8.71
N SER A 193 -7.27 -11.64 -7.90
CA SER A 193 -6.52 -10.56 -7.23
C SER A 193 -5.56 -11.11 -6.18
N GLY A 194 -5.91 -12.23 -5.53
CA GLY A 194 -5.00 -13.01 -4.70
C GLY A 194 -3.80 -13.57 -5.47
N GLU A 195 -4.00 -14.09 -6.68
CA GLU A 195 -2.90 -14.54 -7.56
C GLU A 195 -1.99 -13.39 -7.98
N LEU A 196 -2.55 -12.22 -8.31
CA LEU A 196 -1.77 -11.02 -8.62
C LEU A 196 -0.89 -10.60 -7.44
N MET A 197 -1.42 -10.64 -6.21
CA MET A 197 -0.65 -10.34 -5.00
C MET A 197 0.52 -11.33 -4.83
N VAL A 198 0.28 -12.63 -4.97
CA VAL A 198 1.33 -13.65 -4.85
C VAL A 198 2.42 -13.45 -5.90
N GLN A 199 2.06 -13.19 -7.15
CA GLN A 199 3.02 -12.92 -8.22
C GLN A 199 3.87 -11.67 -7.90
N ALA A 200 3.23 -10.59 -7.45
CA ALA A 200 3.94 -9.37 -7.05
C ALA A 200 4.90 -9.62 -5.88
N LEU A 201 4.48 -10.42 -4.89
CA LEU A 201 5.31 -10.79 -3.75
C LEU A 201 6.54 -11.62 -4.17
N GLU A 202 6.37 -12.60 -5.07
CA GLU A 202 7.46 -13.41 -5.59
C GLU A 202 8.48 -12.58 -6.36
N GLN A 203 8.00 -11.65 -7.20
CA GLN A 203 8.85 -10.72 -7.94
C GLN A 203 9.63 -9.80 -7.00
N PHE A 204 8.95 -9.21 -6.02
CA PHE A 204 9.55 -8.36 -5.00
C PHE A 204 10.63 -9.10 -4.21
N ALA A 205 10.33 -10.29 -3.68
CA ALA A 205 11.27 -11.09 -2.92
C ALA A 205 12.51 -11.48 -3.76
N THR A 206 12.31 -11.81 -5.04
CA THR A 206 13.40 -12.11 -5.99
C THR A 206 14.32 -10.91 -6.17
N VAL A 207 13.77 -9.70 -6.33
CA VAL A 207 14.55 -8.47 -6.43
C VAL A 207 15.29 -8.20 -5.12
N VAL A 208 14.63 -8.25 -3.97
CA VAL A 208 15.24 -8.02 -2.66
C VAL A 208 16.44 -8.96 -2.45
N GLU A 209 16.27 -10.25 -2.70
CA GLU A 209 17.34 -11.24 -2.56
C GLU A 209 18.52 -10.93 -3.50
N ALA A 210 18.26 -10.68 -4.79
CA ALA A 210 19.29 -10.35 -5.76
C ALA A 210 20.07 -9.08 -5.38
N LYS A 211 19.38 -8.06 -4.85
CA LYS A 211 20.02 -6.81 -4.44
C LYS A 211 20.80 -6.94 -3.14
N LEU A 212 20.32 -7.72 -2.17
CA LEU A 212 21.07 -8.04 -0.95
C LEU A 212 22.35 -8.82 -1.26
N ILE A 213 22.30 -9.78 -2.18
CA ILE A 213 23.51 -10.51 -2.63
C ILE A 213 24.51 -9.55 -3.28
N LYS A 214 24.03 -8.65 -4.16
CA LYS A 214 24.88 -7.70 -4.88
C LYS A 214 25.53 -6.67 -3.96
N HIS A 215 24.75 -6.00 -3.11
CA HIS A 215 25.21 -4.83 -2.35
C HIS A 215 25.62 -5.18 -0.91
N LYS A 216 25.21 -6.33 -0.36
CA LYS A 216 25.50 -6.78 1.01
C LYS A 216 25.17 -5.66 2.01
N LYS A 217 26.06 -5.41 2.99
CA LYS A 217 25.94 -4.30 3.95
C LYS A 217 25.97 -2.92 3.30
N GLY A 218 26.50 -2.80 2.07
CA GLY A 218 26.53 -1.54 1.32
C GLY A 218 25.17 -1.08 0.79
N ILE A 219 24.13 -1.94 0.87
CA ILE A 219 22.77 -1.59 0.43
C ILE A 219 22.20 -0.35 1.14
N VAL A 220 22.70 -0.04 2.35
CA VAL A 220 22.34 1.16 3.13
C VAL A 220 22.61 2.47 2.39
N ASN A 221 23.56 2.48 1.45
CA ASN A 221 23.91 3.66 0.66
C ASN A 221 23.15 3.75 -0.67
N GLU A 222 22.38 2.72 -1.04
CA GLU A 222 21.68 2.63 -2.32
C GLU A 222 20.28 3.27 -2.22
N GLN A 223 20.20 4.55 -1.83
CA GLN A 223 18.94 5.20 -1.47
C GLN A 223 17.87 5.16 -2.57
N PHE A 224 18.27 5.34 -3.84
CA PHE A 224 17.34 5.23 -4.96
C PHE A 224 16.73 3.84 -5.13
N LEU A 225 17.50 2.80 -4.80
CA LEU A 225 17.00 1.42 -4.78
C LEU A 225 16.09 1.22 -3.57
N LEU A 226 16.51 1.64 -2.38
CA LEU A 226 15.74 1.51 -1.14
C LEU A 226 14.38 2.20 -1.25
N HIS A 227 14.32 3.38 -1.86
CA HIS A 227 13.06 4.07 -2.13
C HIS A 227 12.10 3.22 -2.96
N ARG A 228 12.58 2.65 -4.08
CA ARG A 228 11.76 1.78 -4.95
C ARG A 228 11.33 0.48 -4.27
N LEU A 229 12.20 -0.09 -3.43
CA LEU A 229 11.84 -1.25 -2.60
C LEU A 229 10.77 -0.89 -1.58
N ALA A 230 10.84 0.29 -0.97
CA ALA A 230 9.82 0.75 -0.04
C ALA A 230 8.47 0.95 -0.73
N ASP A 231 8.44 1.55 -1.93
CA ASP A 231 7.19 1.72 -2.68
C ASP A 231 6.56 0.37 -3.05
N GLY A 232 7.37 -0.62 -3.45
CA GLY A 232 6.91 -1.98 -3.68
C GLY A 232 6.36 -2.65 -2.41
N ALA A 233 7.00 -2.44 -1.25
CA ALA A 233 6.51 -2.95 0.02
C ALA A 233 5.18 -2.29 0.45
N ILE A 234 5.04 -0.97 0.24
CA ILE A 234 3.81 -0.22 0.48
C ILE A 234 2.66 -0.81 -0.36
N ASP A 235 2.91 -1.08 -1.64
CA ASP A 235 1.92 -1.65 -2.55
C ASP A 235 1.50 -3.06 -2.16
N LEU A 236 2.45 -3.94 -1.83
CA LEU A 236 2.16 -5.30 -1.39
C LEU A 236 1.32 -5.30 -0.11
N TYR A 237 1.67 -4.44 0.85
CA TYR A 237 0.89 -4.31 2.07
C TYR A 237 -0.52 -3.75 1.78
N ALA A 238 -0.63 -2.76 0.90
CA ALA A 238 -1.92 -2.24 0.46
C ALA A 238 -2.81 -3.32 -0.16
N MET A 239 -2.26 -4.14 -1.07
CA MET A 239 -2.99 -5.26 -1.70
C MET A 239 -3.51 -6.26 -0.67
N VAL A 240 -2.67 -6.74 0.25
CA VAL A 240 -3.11 -7.77 1.21
C VAL A 240 -4.14 -7.23 2.20
N VAL A 241 -4.01 -5.96 2.58
CA VAL A 241 -4.95 -5.28 3.47
C VAL A 241 -6.35 -5.22 2.86
N VAL A 242 -6.47 -4.79 1.60
CA VAL A 242 -7.77 -4.70 0.92
C VAL A 242 -8.35 -6.06 0.56
N LEU A 243 -7.50 -7.02 0.18
CA LEU A 243 -7.91 -8.40 -0.05
C LEU A 243 -8.50 -9.02 1.21
N SER A 244 -7.86 -8.80 2.36
CA SER A 244 -8.35 -9.30 3.65
C SER A 244 -9.70 -8.69 4.01
N ARG A 245 -9.82 -7.35 3.96
CA ARG A 245 -11.08 -6.65 4.27
C ARG A 245 -12.22 -7.09 3.35
N ALA A 246 -12.01 -7.06 2.03
CA ALA A 246 -13.04 -7.41 1.06
C ALA A 246 -13.41 -8.90 1.14
N SER A 247 -12.44 -9.79 1.41
CA SER A 247 -12.71 -11.22 1.61
C SER A 247 -13.58 -11.47 2.84
N ARG A 248 -13.30 -10.80 3.95
CA ARG A 248 -14.15 -10.86 5.15
C ARG A 248 -15.55 -10.32 4.86
N SER A 249 -15.64 -9.17 4.18
CA SER A 249 -16.90 -8.54 3.81
C SER A 249 -17.79 -9.48 2.98
N LEU A 250 -17.21 -10.13 1.96
CA LEU A 250 -17.89 -11.14 1.13
C LEU A 250 -18.29 -12.38 1.93
N SER A 251 -17.43 -12.88 2.81
CA SER A 251 -17.68 -14.09 3.61
C SER A 251 -18.81 -13.87 4.62
N GLU A 252 -18.91 -12.67 5.19
CA GLU A 252 -19.95 -12.28 6.16
C GLU A 252 -21.23 -11.78 5.47
N GLY A 253 -21.22 -11.58 4.15
CA GLY A 253 -22.39 -11.16 3.38
C GLY A 253 -22.82 -9.71 3.67
N HIS A 254 -21.87 -8.80 3.89
CA HIS A 254 -22.18 -7.38 4.11
C HIS A 254 -22.85 -6.75 2.88
N PRO A 255 -23.75 -5.76 3.07
CA PRO A 255 -24.43 -5.09 1.95
C PRO A 255 -23.48 -4.47 0.93
N GLU A 256 -22.34 -3.95 1.39
CA GLU A 256 -21.33 -3.26 0.57
C GLU A 256 -20.28 -4.21 -0.03
N ALA A 257 -20.35 -5.53 0.23
CA ALA A 257 -19.28 -6.47 -0.10
C ALA A 257 -18.91 -6.49 -1.60
N GLN A 258 -19.90 -6.35 -2.49
CA GLN A 258 -19.65 -6.31 -3.93
C GLN A 258 -18.96 -4.99 -4.36
N HIS A 259 -19.22 -3.89 -3.67
CA HIS A 259 -18.50 -2.65 -3.90
C HIS A 259 -17.06 -2.74 -3.38
N GLU A 260 -16.85 -3.30 -2.18
CA GLU A 260 -15.52 -3.54 -1.62
C GLU A 260 -14.67 -4.47 -2.50
N LYS A 261 -15.30 -5.50 -3.09
CA LYS A 261 -14.68 -6.36 -4.09
C LYS A 261 -14.20 -5.56 -5.31
N MET A 262 -15.05 -4.70 -5.86
CA MET A 262 -14.70 -3.85 -7.00
C MET A 262 -13.50 -2.94 -6.68
N LEU A 263 -13.51 -2.27 -5.52
CA LEU A 263 -12.39 -1.43 -5.07
C LEU A 263 -11.09 -2.23 -4.92
N CYS A 264 -11.19 -3.43 -4.35
CA CYS A 264 -10.06 -4.34 -4.17
C CYS A 264 -9.47 -4.80 -5.52
N ASP A 265 -10.31 -5.25 -6.45
CA ASP A 265 -9.88 -5.71 -7.77
C ASP A 265 -9.24 -4.57 -8.58
N SER A 266 -9.84 -3.38 -8.60
CA SER A 266 -9.29 -2.20 -9.26
C SER A 266 -7.91 -1.85 -8.70
N TRP A 267 -7.75 -1.82 -7.37
CA TRP A 267 -6.45 -1.55 -6.74
C TRP A 267 -5.39 -2.60 -7.10
N CYS A 268 -5.74 -3.88 -6.99
CA CYS A 268 -4.78 -4.96 -7.22
C CYS A 268 -4.33 -5.02 -8.68
N ILE A 269 -5.23 -4.76 -9.63
CA ILE A 269 -4.91 -4.69 -11.06
C ILE A 269 -3.91 -3.55 -11.31
N GLU A 270 -4.18 -2.33 -10.82
CA GLU A 270 -3.30 -1.18 -11.05
C GLU A 270 -1.89 -1.40 -10.48
N VAL A 271 -1.81 -1.90 -9.24
CA VAL A 271 -0.53 -2.24 -8.61
C VAL A 271 0.21 -3.29 -9.42
N SER A 272 -0.48 -4.34 -9.89
CA SER A 272 0.16 -5.43 -10.64
C SER A 272 0.71 -5.00 -12.00
N LEU A 273 0.10 -4.00 -12.64
CA LEU A 273 0.55 -3.46 -13.93
C LEU A 273 1.77 -2.55 -13.79
N GLY A 274 2.21 -2.25 -12.56
CA GLY A 274 3.22 -1.24 -12.31
C GLY A 274 2.78 0.14 -12.82
N ALA A 275 1.46 0.37 -12.90
CA ALA A 275 0.93 1.67 -13.30
C ALA A 275 1.56 2.71 -12.36
N PRO A 276 2.07 3.84 -12.88
CA PRO A 276 2.54 4.90 -12.03
C PRO A 276 1.35 5.35 -11.21
N GLN A 277 1.28 4.91 -9.95
CA GLN A 277 0.73 5.78 -8.93
C GLN A 277 1.65 6.98 -9.00
N ASP A 278 1.19 8.14 -9.46
CA ASP A 278 1.96 9.40 -9.55
C ASP A 278 2.58 9.74 -8.18
N ARG A 279 3.63 9.00 -7.83
CA ARG A 279 4.42 8.97 -6.60
C ARG A 279 5.70 9.70 -6.96
N GLY A 280 5.54 10.98 -7.31
CA GLY A 280 6.60 11.99 -7.40
C GLY A 280 7.82 11.64 -8.24
#